data_AF-A0A9E0ECP5-F1
#
_entry.id   AF-A0A9E0ECP5-F1
#
_cell.length_a   1.000
_cell.length_b   1.000
_cell.length_c   1.000
_cell.angle_alpha   90.00
_cell.angle_beta   90.00
_cell.angle_gamma   90.00
#
_symmetry.space_group_name_H-M   'P 1'
#
loop_
_entity.id
_entity.type
_entity.pdbx_description
1 polymer ?
#
loop_
_entity_poly.entity_id
_entity_poly.type
_entity_poly.pdbx_seq_one_letter_code
_entity_poly.pdbx_strand_id
1 'polypeptide(L)'
;MEIYINGEKISYTLQNEKTLNDVFEFIIAFLDKNDLYIDTIKIDDTQYSFENLDSIKSKSVDEIKKLEIQAAFKQELVSQTVENIISYLTNVVNYIKDNEKYDQENIDKIKEGLSWCTSV
;
A
#
# COMPACT_ATOMS: atom_id res chain seq x y z
N MET A 1 16.49 -4.42 -17.66
CA MET A 1 15.50 -4.75 -16.64
C MET A 1 14.36 -5.58 -17.23
N GLU A 2 13.92 -6.62 -16.53
CA GLU A 2 12.66 -7.33 -16.77
C GLU A 2 11.61 -6.87 -15.76
N ILE A 3 10.37 -6.66 -16.20
CA ILE A 3 9.28 -6.20 -15.33
C ILE A 3 8.19 -7.27 -15.29
N TYR A 4 7.71 -7.56 -14.08
CA TYR A 4 6.63 -8.50 -13.82
C TYR A 4 5.55 -7.83 -12.97
N ILE A 5 4.28 -8.02 -13.34
CA ILE A 5 3.12 -7.62 -12.52
C ILE A 5 2.30 -8.88 -12.23
N ASN A 6 2.04 -9.15 -10.95
CA ASN A 6 1.28 -10.34 -10.49
C ASN A 6 1.84 -11.67 -11.06
N GLY A 7 3.17 -11.73 -11.23
CA GLY A 7 3.88 -12.89 -11.78
C GLY A 7 3.90 -12.96 -13.31
N GLU A 8 3.16 -12.11 -14.02
CA GLU A 8 3.19 -12.05 -15.48
C GLU A 8 4.25 -11.07 -15.97
N LYS A 9 5.11 -11.55 -16.89
CA LYS A 9 6.10 -10.69 -17.55
C LYS A 9 5.39 -9.74 -18.49
N ILE A 10 5.53 -8.44 -18.26
CA ILE A 10 4.99 -7.45 -19.18
C ILE A 10 5.97 -7.25 -20.34
N SER A 11 5.44 -7.31 -21.56
CA SER A 11 6.19 -6.96 -22.77
C SER A 11 6.31 -5.46 -22.87
N TYR A 12 7.21 -4.90 -22.07
CA TYR A 12 7.52 -3.48 -22.00
C TYR A 12 9.00 -3.28 -22.35
N THR A 13 9.25 -2.40 -23.31
CA THR A 13 10.60 -1.98 -23.69
C THR A 13 10.79 -0.59 -23.14
N LEU A 14 11.81 -0.40 -22.29
CA LEU A 14 12.25 0.92 -21.85
C LEU A 14 12.54 1.78 -23.09
N GLN A 15 11.85 2.90 -23.22
CA GLN A 15 12.02 3.82 -24.35
C GLN A 15 12.87 5.01 -23.93
N ASN A 16 12.46 5.70 -22.86
CA ASN A 16 13.07 6.94 -22.39
C ASN A 16 13.41 6.92 -20.90
N GLU A 17 12.99 5.88 -20.19
CA GLU A 17 13.15 5.69 -18.76
C GLU A 17 14.64 5.42 -18.47
N LYS A 18 15.23 6.24 -17.60
CA LYS A 18 16.65 6.12 -17.22
C LYS A 18 16.79 5.67 -15.78
N THR A 19 15.82 6.03 -14.95
CA THR A 19 15.80 5.76 -13.52
C THR A 19 14.63 4.87 -13.15
N LEU A 20 14.75 4.22 -11.99
CA LEU A 20 13.66 3.44 -11.43
C LEU A 20 12.40 4.29 -11.18
N ASN A 21 12.56 5.58 -10.86
CA ASN A 21 11.44 6.50 -10.72
C ASN A 21 10.63 6.63 -12.02
N ASP A 22 11.31 6.79 -13.17
CA ASP A 22 10.63 6.90 -14.47
C ASP A 22 9.78 5.65 -14.76
N VAL A 23 10.32 4.48 -14.42
CA VAL A 23 9.62 3.20 -14.55
C VAL A 23 8.40 3.15 -13.60
N PHE A 24 8.54 3.60 -12.35
CA PHE A 24 7.41 3.65 -11.42
C PHE A 24 6.31 4.59 -11.87
N GLU A 25 6.63 5.78 -12.39
CA GLU A 25 5.63 6.71 -12.90
C GLU A 25 4.79 6.08 -14.02
N PHE A 26 5.44 5.36 -14.94
CA PHE A 26 4.74 4.61 -15.97
C PHE A 26 3.85 3.52 -15.38
N ILE A 27 4.37 2.70 -14.46
CA ILE A 27 3.62 1.59 -13.87
C ILE A 27 2.44 2.11 -13.04
N ILE A 28 2.61 3.16 -12.24
CA ILE A 28 1.54 3.78 -11.47
C ILE A 28 0.44 4.25 -12.42
N ALA A 29 0.78 4.95 -13.50
CA ALA A 29 -0.20 5.40 -14.49
C ALA A 29 -0.91 4.22 -15.19
N PHE A 30 -0.24 3.10 -15.40
CA PHE A 30 -0.83 1.87 -15.93
C PHE A 30 -1.81 1.24 -14.92
N LEU A 31 -1.41 1.11 -13.66
CA LEU A 31 -2.23 0.52 -12.61
C LEU A 31 -3.46 1.37 -12.28
N ASP A 32 -3.30 2.70 -12.24
CA ASP A 32 -4.39 3.63 -11.97
C ASP A 32 -5.53 3.53 -12.99
N LYS A 33 -5.20 3.31 -14.27
CA LYS A 33 -6.21 3.11 -15.33
C LYS A 33 -7.04 1.83 -15.15
N ASN A 34 -6.53 0.87 -14.38
CA ASN A 34 -7.15 -0.42 -14.14
C ASN A 34 -7.71 -0.55 -12.72
N ASP A 35 -7.81 0.55 -11.97
CA ASP A 35 -8.24 0.58 -10.56
C ASP A 35 -7.38 -0.30 -9.64
N LEU A 36 -6.08 -0.40 -9.95
CA LEU A 36 -5.10 -1.16 -9.18
C LEU A 36 -4.19 -0.21 -8.40
N TYR A 37 -3.64 -0.70 -7.29
CA TYR A 37 -2.55 -0.05 -6.55
C TYR A 37 -1.38 -1.01 -6.39
N ILE A 38 -0.18 -0.47 -6.17
CA ILE A 38 0.99 -1.28 -5.85
C ILE A 38 0.89 -1.73 -4.39
N ASP A 39 0.83 -3.04 -4.18
CA ASP A 39 0.84 -3.63 -2.84
C ASP A 39 2.27 -3.93 -2.38
N THR A 40 3.02 -4.64 -3.21
CA THR A 40 4.38 -5.08 -2.91
C THR A 40 5.33 -4.82 -4.07
N ILE A 41 6.56 -4.41 -3.76
CA ILE A 41 7.64 -4.21 -4.75
C ILE A 41 8.82 -5.09 -4.36
N LYS A 42 9.36 -5.82 -5.34
CA LYS A 42 10.64 -6.52 -5.23
C LYS A 42 11.56 -6.13 -6.38
N ILE A 43 12.83 -5.91 -6.05
CA ILE A 43 13.87 -5.54 -7.01
C ILE A 43 15.05 -6.47 -6.76
N ASP A 44 15.43 -7.22 -7.79
CA ASP A 44 16.48 -8.24 -7.70
C ASP A 44 16.32 -9.13 -6.45
N ASP A 45 15.11 -9.68 -6.29
CA ASP A 45 14.66 -10.54 -5.18
C ASP A 45 14.59 -9.86 -3.79
N THR A 46 14.98 -8.59 -3.67
CA THR A 46 14.88 -7.82 -2.43
C THR A 46 13.55 -7.08 -2.36
N GLN A 47 12.78 -7.30 -1.30
CA GLN A 47 11.51 -6.61 -1.08
C GLN A 47 11.74 -5.22 -0.48
N TYR A 48 11.03 -4.22 -1.02
CA TYR A 48 11.07 -2.84 -0.57
C TYR A 48 9.72 -2.41 -0.01
N SER A 49 9.73 -1.69 1.11
CA SER A 49 8.58 -0.94 1.61
C SER A 49 8.51 0.43 0.95
N PHE A 50 7.33 1.05 0.95
CA PHE A 50 7.16 2.40 0.40
C PHE A 50 8.08 3.45 1.03
N GLU A 51 8.30 3.37 2.34
CA GLU A 51 9.20 4.26 3.09
C GLU A 51 10.67 4.17 2.62
N ASN A 52 11.07 3.01 2.09
CA ASN A 52 12.44 2.76 1.67
C ASN A 52 12.64 2.97 0.16
N LEU A 53 11.57 3.21 -0.62
CA LEU A 53 11.64 3.39 -2.07
C LEU A 53 12.41 4.65 -2.45
N ASP A 54 12.31 5.73 -1.68
CA ASP A 54 12.97 7.00 -2.01
C ASP A 54 14.48 6.85 -2.15
N SER A 55 15.09 5.96 -1.37
CA SER A 55 16.53 5.67 -1.40
C SER A 55 17.01 5.03 -2.70
N ILE A 56 16.10 4.46 -3.50
CA ILE A 56 16.43 3.69 -4.70
C ILE A 56 15.80 4.25 -5.98
N LYS A 57 14.91 5.25 -5.88
CA LYS A 57 14.24 5.89 -7.02
C LYS A 57 15.23 6.44 -8.07
N SER A 58 16.39 6.92 -7.63
CA SER A 58 17.43 7.48 -8.50
C SER A 58 18.35 6.44 -9.14
N LYS A 59 18.24 5.15 -8.78
CA LYS A 59 19.07 4.09 -9.39
C LYS A 59 18.78 3.98 -10.88
N SER A 60 19.84 3.72 -11.64
CA SER A 60 19.72 3.47 -13.08
C SER A 60 18.98 2.15 -13.32
N VAL A 61 18.13 2.14 -14.35
CA VAL A 61 17.42 0.94 -14.80
C VAL A 61 18.37 -0.14 -15.33
N ASP A 62 19.58 0.24 -15.75
CA ASP A 62 20.60 -0.68 -16.26
C ASP A 62 21.25 -1.51 -15.15
N GLU A 63 21.22 -1.02 -13.91
CA GLU A 63 21.76 -1.72 -12.73
C GLU A 63 20.80 -2.77 -12.19
N ILE A 64 19.55 -2.76 -12.66
CA ILE A 64 18.46 -3.58 -12.14
C ILE A 64 18.11 -4.66 -13.16
N LYS A 65 18.19 -5.91 -12.72
CA LYS A 65 17.89 -7.04 -13.59
C LYS A 65 16.39 -7.29 -13.61
N LYS A 66 15.74 -7.27 -12.45
CA LYS A 66 14.34 -7.69 -12.30
C LYS A 66 13.57 -6.75 -11.37
N LEU A 67 12.41 -6.30 -11.83
CA LEU A 67 11.41 -5.58 -11.05
C LEU A 67 10.13 -6.42 -11.01
N GLU A 68 9.64 -6.72 -9.82
CA GLU A 68 8.41 -7.46 -9.60
C GLU A 68 7.46 -6.64 -8.74
N ILE A 69 6.22 -6.52 -9.22
CA ILE A 69 5.17 -5.78 -8.55
C ILE A 69 4.00 -6.72 -8.32
N GLN A 70 3.53 -6.74 -7.08
CA GLN A 70 2.20 -7.25 -6.78
C GLN A 70 1.25 -6.05 -6.74
N ALA A 71 0.20 -6.14 -7.53
CA ALA A 71 -0.84 -5.12 -7.63
C ALA A 71 -2.18 -5.72 -7.22
N ALA A 72 -2.93 -4.98 -6.41
CA ALA A 72 -4.25 -5.35 -5.90
C ALA A 72 -5.28 -4.30 -6.28
N PHE A 73 -6.57 -4.63 -6.23
CA PHE A 73 -7.63 -3.69 -6.58
C PHE A 73 -7.83 -2.65 -5.48
N LYS A 74 -8.01 -1.38 -5.86
CA LYS A 74 -8.31 -0.30 -4.90
C LYS A 74 -9.60 -0.59 -4.14
N GLN A 75 -10.58 -1.23 -4.78
CA GLN A 75 -11.80 -1.68 -4.11
C GLN A 75 -11.52 -2.64 -2.95
N GLU A 76 -10.52 -3.53 -3.06
CA GLU A 76 -10.16 -4.46 -1.99
C GLU A 76 -9.60 -3.70 -0.78
N LEU A 77 -8.72 -2.72 -1.02
CA LEU A 77 -8.21 -1.83 0.02
C LEU A 77 -9.33 -1.07 0.75
N VAL A 78 -10.26 -0.49 -0.02
CA VAL A 78 -11.43 0.20 0.55
C VAL A 78 -12.28 -0.77 1.38
N SER A 79 -12.56 -1.96 0.86
CA SER A 79 -13.38 -2.96 1.54
C SER A 79 -12.74 -3.41 2.85
N GLN A 80 -11.44 -3.74 2.83
CA GLN A 80 -10.69 -4.09 4.03
C GLN A 80 -10.66 -2.93 5.05
N THR A 81 -10.50 -1.69 4.58
CA THR A 81 -10.51 -0.52 5.46
C THR A 81 -11.87 -0.35 6.13
N VAL A 82 -12.97 -0.47 5.39
CA VAL A 82 -14.33 -0.40 5.94
C VAL A 82 -14.58 -1.53 6.94
N GLU A 83 -14.18 -2.76 6.64
CA GLU A 83 -14.29 -3.89 7.57
C GLU A 83 -13.52 -3.65 8.86
N ASN A 84 -12.30 -3.10 8.77
CA ASN A 84 -11.50 -2.74 9.94
C ASN A 84 -12.17 -1.64 10.78
N ILE A 85 -12.75 -0.63 10.15
CA ILE A 85 -13.51 0.43 10.85
C ILE A 85 -14.73 -0.18 11.55
N ILE A 86 -15.50 -1.03 10.88
CA ILE A 86 -16.68 -1.69 11.48
C ILE A 86 -16.27 -2.55 12.68
N SER A 87 -15.19 -3.34 12.55
CA SER A 87 -14.65 -4.15 13.63
C SER A 87 -14.22 -3.29 14.81
N TYR A 88 -13.51 -2.18 14.55
CA TYR A 88 -13.12 -1.23 15.57
C TYR A 88 -14.33 -0.62 16.30
N LEU A 89 -15.32 -0.11 15.56
CA LEU A 89 -16.54 0.47 16.15
C LEU A 89 -17.32 -0.56 16.97
N THR A 90 -17.36 -1.81 16.51
CA THR A 90 -17.98 -2.92 17.27
C THR A 90 -17.26 -3.13 18.60
N ASN A 91 -15.92 -3.13 18.59
CA ASN A 91 -15.13 -3.24 19.82
C ASN A 91 -15.35 -2.06 20.76
N VAL A 92 -15.48 -0.84 20.24
CA VAL A 92 -15.82 0.35 21.05
C VAL A 92 -17.20 0.19 21.70
N VAL A 93 -18.22 -0.23 20.93
CA VAL A 93 -19.57 -0.46 21.47
C VAL A 93 -19.56 -1.53 22.56
N ASN A 94 -18.85 -2.64 22.35
CA ASN A 94 -18.72 -3.70 23.36
C ASN A 94 -18.00 -3.19 24.61
N TYR A 95 -16.91 -2.44 24.45
CA TYR A 95 -16.22 -1.81 25.58
C TYR A 95 -17.15 -0.91 26.41
N ILE A 96 -18.00 -0.11 25.76
CA ILE A 96 -18.99 0.74 26.45
C ILE A 96 -20.07 -0.08 27.15
N LYS A 97 -20.52 -1.19 26.55
CA LYS A 97 -21.58 -2.03 27.14
C LYS A 97 -21.09 -2.86 28.33
N ASP A 98 -19.88 -3.38 28.23
CA ASP A 98 -19.39 -4.42 29.14
C ASP A 98 -18.65 -3.85 30.35
N ASN A 99 -18.33 -2.54 30.37
CA ASN A 99 -17.59 -1.91 31.46
C ASN A 99 -18.48 -0.97 32.29
N GLU A 100 -18.52 -1.20 33.60
CA GLU A 100 -19.21 -0.32 34.57
C GLU A 100 -18.39 0.94 34.92
N LYS A 101 -17.08 0.91 34.67
CA LYS A 101 -16.16 2.03 34.88
C LYS A 101 -15.18 2.12 33.73
N TYR A 102 -14.82 3.33 33.38
CA TYR A 102 -13.89 3.62 32.28
C TYR A 102 -12.62 4.24 32.82
N ASP A 103 -11.48 3.67 32.45
CA ASP A 103 -10.19 4.34 32.65
C ASP A 103 -9.90 5.34 31.53
N GLN A 104 -9.21 6.41 31.89
CA GLN A 104 -8.95 7.52 30.98
C GLN A 104 -8.06 7.11 29.79
N GLU A 105 -7.10 6.19 30.01
CA GLU A 105 -6.16 5.74 28.99
C GLU A 105 -6.88 5.04 27.82
N ASN A 106 -7.79 4.12 28.12
CA ASN A 106 -8.59 3.44 27.10
C ASN A 106 -9.56 4.39 26.40
N ILE A 107 -10.14 5.35 27.12
CA ILE A 107 -10.98 6.39 26.51
C ILE A 107 -10.19 7.25 25.53
N ASP A 108 -8.95 7.60 25.87
CA ASP A 108 -8.09 8.41 24.99
C ASP A 108 -7.70 7.62 23.73
N LYS A 109 -7.34 6.34 23.85
CA LYS A 109 -7.11 5.45 22.69
C LYS A 109 -8.35 5.32 21.80
N ILE A 110 -9.53 5.26 22.40
CA ILE A 110 -10.80 5.22 21.64
C ILE A 110 -11.01 6.52 20.86
N LYS A 111 -10.77 7.68 21.49
CA LYS A 111 -10.89 8.97 20.81
C LYS A 111 -9.91 9.11 19.65
N GLU A 112 -8.66 8.68 19.85
CA GLU A 112 -7.65 8.70 18.79
C GLU A 112 -8.05 7.82 17.60
N GLY A 113 -8.47 6.58 17.85
CA GLY A 113 -8.90 5.69 16.77
C GLY A 113 -10.19 6.15 16.07
N LEU A 114 -11.15 6.73 16.79
CA LEU A 114 -12.32 7.37 16.18
C LEU A 114 -11.95 8.58 15.31
N SER A 115 -11.01 9.40 15.78
CA SER A 115 -10.47 10.53 15.01
C SER A 115 -9.83 10.05 13.71
N TRP A 116 -9.05 8.96 13.77
CA TRP A 116 -8.47 8.31 12.60
C TRP A 116 -9.57 7.88 11.63
N CYS A 117 -10.62 7.18 12.08
CA CYS A 117 -11.73 6.72 11.23
C CYS A 117 -12.43 7.86 10.46
N THR A 118 -12.42 9.09 10.99
CA THR A 118 -13.03 10.27 10.34
C THR A 118 -12.05 11.09 9.49
N SER A 119 -10.77 10.75 9.51
CA SER A 119 -9.69 11.49 8.83
C SER A 119 -9.11 10.73 7.62
N VAL A 120 -9.50 9.46 7.41
CA VAL A 120 -9.19 8.65 6.21
C VAL A 120 -10.09 9.06 5.06
#